data_AF-A0A2N2NZB1-F1
#
_entry.id   AF-A0A2N2NZB1-F1
#
_cell.length_a   1.000
_cell.length_b   1.000
_cell.length_c   1.000
_cell.angle_alpha   90.00
_cell.angle_beta   90.00
_cell.angle_gamma   90.00
#
_symmetry.space_group_name_H-M   'P 1'
#
loop_
_entity.id
_entity.type
_entity.pdbx_description
1 polymer ?
#
loop_
_entity_poly.entity_id
_entity_poly.type
_entity_poly.pdbx_seq_one_letter_code
_entity_poly.pdbx_strand_id
1 'polypeptide(L)'
;MDILSLYNQTSGSTTGDPNAEREAVMNEVIDQVNAEFPAKKLSAPTQAERAEIQERVTILVSAGYRRRNQRPGAQYEEALAQELTRRLLGFGFLDLLLPPARTDISEIAVYSSGLVQVMRKGAVRFEAVDLRPEPGEIWRVLDRIIGPQNRSLNEANPVVYAKLPPSPDNPGGGRITALHPAIAPPGKNPAINLRLFEQKPVLPEWLIERGAASAEMMADLGQAMQAGTRI
;
A
#
# COMPACT_ATOMS: atom_id res chain seq x y z
N MET A 1 28.76 -44.06 -28.35
CA MET A 1 28.92 -44.11 -26.87
C MET A 1 28.62 -42.71 -26.38
N ASP A 2 27.33 -42.42 -26.20
CA ASP A 2 26.79 -41.08 -25.95
C ASP A 2 26.84 -40.70 -24.46
N ILE A 3 27.28 -39.48 -24.18
CA ILE A 3 27.35 -38.85 -22.84
C ILE A 3 25.98 -38.30 -22.38
N LEU A 4 24.91 -38.54 -23.15
CA LEU A 4 23.56 -37.98 -22.92
C LEU A 4 22.63 -38.84 -22.04
N SER A 5 23.13 -39.84 -21.30
CA SER A 5 22.29 -40.83 -20.60
C SER A 5 22.18 -40.68 -19.07
N LEU A 6 22.61 -39.57 -18.46
CA LEU A 6 22.67 -39.44 -16.98
C LEU A 6 21.63 -38.50 -16.34
N TYR A 7 20.69 -37.95 -17.12
CA TYR A 7 19.60 -37.12 -16.59
C TYR A 7 18.23 -37.66 -16.96
N ASN A 8 17.98 -38.94 -16.69
CA ASN A 8 16.61 -39.39 -16.60
C ASN A 8 16.41 -40.44 -15.51
N GLN A 9 15.40 -40.18 -14.68
CA GLN A 9 14.75 -41.03 -13.68
C GLN A 9 15.28 -40.97 -12.23
N THR A 10 14.70 -40.04 -11.48
CA THR A 10 13.89 -40.47 -10.33
C THR A 10 12.67 -39.55 -10.19
N SER A 11 11.62 -39.89 -10.94
CA SER A 11 10.28 -39.34 -10.76
C SER A 11 9.70 -39.92 -9.47
N GLY A 12 9.70 -39.11 -8.41
CA GLY A 12 9.13 -39.46 -7.10
C GLY A 12 8.45 -38.25 -6.48
N SER A 13 7.13 -38.38 -6.27
CA SER A 13 6.21 -37.51 -5.50
C SER A 13 6.03 -36.05 -5.93
N THR A 14 4.81 -35.77 -6.40
CA THR A 14 4.12 -34.49 -6.55
C THR A 14 4.42 -33.53 -5.40
N THR A 15 5.39 -32.63 -5.59
CA THR A 15 5.52 -31.44 -4.75
C THR A 15 5.02 -30.30 -5.63
N GLY A 16 3.83 -29.78 -5.34
CA GLY A 16 3.28 -28.63 -6.07
C GLY A 16 4.24 -27.45 -5.98
N ASP A 17 4.23 -26.58 -6.98
CA ASP A 17 4.96 -25.31 -6.91
C ASP A 17 4.50 -24.56 -5.65
N PRO A 18 5.39 -24.31 -4.67
CA PRO A 18 5.04 -23.64 -3.42
C PRO A 18 4.37 -22.28 -3.64
N ASN A 19 4.70 -21.59 -4.74
CA ASN A 19 4.06 -20.33 -5.11
C ASN A 19 2.62 -20.54 -5.61
N ALA A 20 2.39 -21.57 -6.42
CA ALA A 20 1.06 -21.90 -6.91
C ALA A 20 0.11 -22.34 -5.78
N GLU A 21 0.63 -23.07 -4.80
CA GLU A 21 -0.15 -23.49 -3.62
C GLU A 21 -0.47 -22.31 -2.71
N ARG A 22 0.51 -21.43 -2.47
CA ARG A 22 0.30 -20.17 -1.77
C ARG A 22 -0.79 -19.34 -2.44
N GLU A 23 -0.72 -19.14 -3.76
CA GLU A 23 -1.71 -18.40 -4.52
C GLU A 23 -3.11 -19.05 -4.45
N ALA A 24 -3.18 -20.38 -4.54
CA ALA A 24 -4.44 -21.12 -4.42
C ALA A 24 -5.08 -20.94 -3.03
N VAL A 25 -4.29 -20.95 -1.95
CA VAL A 25 -4.79 -20.66 -0.60
C VAL A 25 -5.25 -19.21 -0.50
N MET A 26 -4.49 -18.26 -1.03
CA MET A 26 -4.87 -16.83 -0.99
C MET A 26 -6.20 -16.55 -1.70
N ASN A 27 -6.36 -17.03 -2.93
CA ASN A 27 -7.59 -16.81 -3.70
C ASN A 27 -8.80 -17.39 -2.99
N GLU A 28 -8.66 -18.60 -2.45
CA GLU A 28 -9.75 -19.26 -1.73
C GLU A 28 -10.14 -18.53 -0.43
N VAL A 29 -9.16 -18.01 0.32
CA VAL A 29 -9.42 -17.19 1.52
C VAL A 29 -10.12 -15.89 1.12
N ILE A 30 -9.68 -15.23 0.05
CA ILE A 30 -10.31 -14.00 -0.46
C ILE A 30 -11.77 -14.25 -0.84
N ASP A 31 -12.06 -15.34 -1.56
CA ASP A 31 -13.42 -15.69 -1.96
C ASP A 31 -14.32 -15.95 -0.75
N GLN A 32 -13.82 -16.66 0.26
CA GLN A 32 -14.58 -16.92 1.49
C GLN A 32 -14.82 -15.65 2.30
N VAL A 33 -13.83 -14.77 2.43
CA VAL A 33 -14.00 -13.48 3.11
C VAL A 33 -15.03 -12.62 2.37
N ASN A 34 -14.99 -12.56 1.03
CA ASN A 34 -15.95 -11.79 0.24
C ASN A 34 -17.38 -12.37 0.34
N ALA A 35 -17.52 -13.68 0.54
CA ALA A 35 -18.82 -14.32 0.75
C ALA A 35 -19.36 -14.08 2.17
N GLU A 36 -18.49 -14.04 3.19
CA GLU A 36 -18.86 -13.92 4.59
C GLU A 36 -19.08 -12.46 5.03
N PHE A 37 -18.33 -11.52 4.47
CA PHE A 37 -18.38 -10.11 4.86
C PHE A 37 -18.92 -9.23 3.72
N PRO A 38 -19.90 -8.35 3.99
CA PRO A 38 -20.43 -7.44 2.99
C PRO A 38 -19.37 -6.42 2.55
N ALA A 39 -19.37 -6.05 1.27
CA ALA A 39 -18.40 -5.12 0.68
C ALA A 39 -18.27 -3.78 1.44
N LYS A 40 -19.35 -3.30 2.05
CA LYS A 40 -19.35 -2.08 2.87
C LYS A 40 -18.50 -2.21 4.14
N LYS A 41 -18.47 -3.39 4.76
CA LYS A 41 -17.58 -3.66 5.90
C LYS A 41 -16.13 -3.72 5.45
N LEU A 42 -15.86 -4.33 4.29
CA LEU A 42 -14.51 -4.45 3.75
C LEU A 42 -13.93 -3.11 3.28
N SER A 43 -14.76 -2.16 2.83
CA SER A 43 -14.28 -0.87 2.30
C SER A 43 -13.87 0.13 3.38
N ALA A 44 -14.60 0.19 4.49
CA ALA A 44 -14.30 1.09 5.61
C ALA A 44 -14.58 0.42 6.97
N PRO A 45 -13.81 -0.63 7.33
CA PRO A 45 -14.04 -1.36 8.57
C PRO A 45 -13.68 -0.52 9.79
N THR A 46 -14.51 -0.61 10.82
CA THR A 46 -14.17 -0.16 12.17
C THR A 46 -13.01 -0.98 12.76
N GLN A 47 -12.39 -0.52 13.85
CA GLN A 47 -11.30 -1.26 14.49
C GLN A 47 -11.72 -2.65 14.96
N ALA A 48 -12.96 -2.79 15.46
CA ALA A 48 -13.51 -4.07 15.88
C ALA A 48 -13.72 -5.01 14.68
N GLU A 49 -14.27 -4.51 13.57
CA GLU A 49 -14.46 -5.29 12.34
C GLU A 49 -13.12 -5.68 11.72
N ARG A 50 -12.10 -4.82 11.77
CA ARG A 50 -10.73 -5.17 11.32
C ARG A 50 -10.19 -6.35 12.12
N ALA A 51 -10.33 -6.34 13.44
CA ALA A 51 -9.87 -7.42 14.29
C ALA A 51 -10.64 -8.74 14.03
N GLU A 52 -11.96 -8.66 13.89
CA GLU A 52 -12.83 -9.79 13.54
C GLU A 52 -12.42 -10.43 12.20
N ILE A 53 -12.24 -9.61 11.16
CA ILE A 53 -11.84 -10.09 9.83
C ILE A 53 -10.42 -10.65 9.86
N GLN A 54 -9.50 -10.05 10.61
CA GLN A 54 -8.14 -10.57 10.75
C GLN A 54 -8.12 -11.95 11.40
N GLU A 55 -8.81 -12.13 12.52
CA GLU A 55 -8.95 -13.43 13.17
C GLU A 55 -9.54 -14.46 12.20
N ARG A 56 -10.57 -14.05 11.45
CA ARG A 56 -11.19 -14.92 10.46
C ARG A 56 -10.23 -15.32 9.35
N VAL A 57 -9.46 -14.38 8.79
CA VAL A 57 -8.44 -14.65 7.77
C VAL A 57 -7.40 -15.65 8.30
N THR A 58 -6.92 -15.50 9.53
CA THR A 58 -5.95 -16.45 10.13
C THR A 58 -6.50 -17.87 10.21
N ILE A 59 -7.77 -18.02 10.61
CA ILE A 59 -8.45 -19.32 10.63
C ILE A 59 -8.56 -19.91 9.22
N LEU A 60 -8.95 -19.10 8.23
CA LEU A 60 -9.13 -19.54 6.86
C LEU A 60 -7.82 -19.93 6.18
N VAL A 61 -6.74 -19.20 6.42
CA VAL A 61 -5.39 -19.55 5.93
C VAL A 61 -4.97 -20.92 6.48
N SER A 62 -5.09 -21.10 7.80
CA SER A 62 -4.77 -22.36 8.47
C SER A 62 -5.61 -23.52 7.90
N ALA A 63 -6.90 -23.29 7.67
CA ALA A 63 -7.80 -24.28 7.08
C ALA A 63 -7.47 -24.60 5.61
N GLY A 64 -7.07 -23.59 4.83
CA GLY A 64 -6.71 -23.71 3.42
C GLY A 64 -5.47 -24.59 3.20
N TYR A 65 -4.42 -24.41 4.02
CA TYR A 65 -3.24 -25.29 4.00
C TYR A 65 -3.57 -26.70 4.48
N ARG A 66 -4.35 -26.84 5.56
CA ARG A 66 -4.74 -28.16 6.08
C ARG A 66 -5.52 -28.99 5.06
N ARG A 67 -6.44 -28.38 4.30
CA ARG A 67 -7.19 -29.05 3.23
C ARG A 67 -6.31 -29.55 2.08
N ARG A 68 -5.13 -28.94 1.91
CA ARG A 68 -4.11 -29.35 0.93
C ARG A 68 -3.06 -30.28 1.54
N ASN A 69 -3.27 -30.80 2.75
CA ASN A 69 -2.32 -31.61 3.52
C ASN A 69 -0.97 -30.93 3.79
N GLN A 70 -0.97 -29.60 3.89
CA GLN A 70 0.22 -28.79 4.13
C GLN A 70 0.22 -28.14 5.51
N ARG A 71 1.42 -27.92 6.05
CA ARG A 71 1.67 -27.26 7.34
C ARG A 71 2.97 -26.45 7.27
N PRO A 72 2.96 -25.29 6.59
CA PRO A 72 4.16 -24.46 6.47
C PRO A 72 4.62 -23.85 7.81
N GLY A 73 3.76 -23.87 8.83
CA GLY A 73 4.09 -23.48 10.20
C GLY A 73 3.37 -22.20 10.63
N ALA A 74 3.13 -22.05 11.94
CA ALA A 74 2.30 -20.98 12.49
C ALA A 74 2.80 -19.57 12.14
N GLN A 75 4.13 -19.35 12.13
CA GLN A 75 4.70 -18.04 11.80
C GLN A 75 4.46 -17.65 10.33
N TYR A 76 4.54 -18.62 9.41
CA TYR A 76 4.30 -18.37 7.99
C TYR A 76 2.80 -18.15 7.72
N GLU A 77 1.93 -18.95 8.34
CA GLU A 77 0.48 -18.78 8.24
C GLU A 77 0.03 -17.41 8.77
N GLU A 78 0.58 -16.97 9.89
CA GLU A 78 0.31 -15.64 10.46
C GLU A 78 0.81 -14.51 9.54
N ALA A 79 2.02 -14.63 8.99
CA ALA A 79 2.55 -13.64 8.04
C ALA A 79 1.68 -13.52 6.77
N LEU A 80 1.21 -14.66 6.24
CA LEU A 80 0.31 -14.69 5.09
C LEU A 80 -1.06 -14.11 5.44
N ALA A 81 -1.60 -14.41 6.63
CA ALA A 81 -2.85 -13.85 7.10
C ALA A 81 -2.77 -12.32 7.18
N GLN A 82 -1.70 -11.78 7.78
CA GLN A 82 -1.47 -10.34 7.84
C GLN A 82 -1.35 -9.70 6.44
N GLU A 83 -0.70 -10.38 5.49
CA GLU A 83 -0.64 -9.92 4.11
C GLU A 83 -2.02 -9.87 3.45
N LEU A 84 -2.82 -10.92 3.61
CA LEU A 84 -4.19 -10.97 3.11
C LEU A 84 -5.06 -9.89 3.74
N THR A 85 -4.96 -9.68 5.05
CA THR A 85 -5.68 -8.61 5.75
C THR A 85 -5.31 -7.23 5.20
N ARG A 86 -4.03 -6.94 4.95
CA ARG A 86 -3.60 -5.68 4.30
C ARG A 86 -4.19 -5.52 2.90
N ARG A 87 -4.20 -6.59 2.11
CA ARG A 87 -4.76 -6.57 0.74
C ARG A 87 -6.28 -6.40 0.72
N LEU A 88 -6.99 -6.96 1.70
CA LEU A 88 -8.45 -6.90 1.80
C LEU A 88 -8.95 -5.58 2.41
N LEU A 89 -8.30 -5.11 3.47
CA LEU A 89 -8.82 -4.01 4.30
C LEU A 89 -8.01 -2.71 4.20
N GLY A 90 -6.76 -2.79 3.76
CA GLY A 90 -5.82 -1.67 3.73
C GLY A 90 -5.45 -1.25 2.31
N PHE A 91 -4.21 -0.79 2.14
CA PHE A 91 -3.61 -0.40 0.87
C PHE A 91 -2.54 -1.40 0.40
N GLY A 92 -2.66 -2.67 0.81
CA GLY A 92 -1.79 -3.76 0.37
C GLY A 92 -0.32 -3.48 0.67
N PHE A 93 0.54 -3.53 -0.36
CA PHE A 93 1.96 -3.23 -0.24
C PHE A 93 2.28 -1.83 0.31
N LEU A 94 1.40 -0.82 0.11
CA LEU A 94 1.65 0.53 0.64
C LEU A 94 1.59 0.56 2.17
N ASP A 95 0.82 -0.31 2.82
CA ASP A 95 0.74 -0.36 4.28
C ASP A 95 2.08 -0.72 4.94
N LEU A 96 3.01 -1.34 4.19
CA LEU A 96 4.38 -1.62 4.65
C LEU A 96 5.26 -0.35 4.67
N LEU A 97 4.85 0.68 3.94
CA LEU A 97 5.57 1.95 3.78
C LEU A 97 4.85 3.12 4.48
N LEU A 98 3.58 2.95 4.84
CA LEU A 98 2.78 3.97 5.51
C LEU A 98 2.86 3.82 7.03
N PRO A 99 2.55 4.90 7.79
CA PRO A 99 2.34 4.79 9.23
C PRO A 99 1.23 3.78 9.54
N PRO A 100 1.37 2.95 10.59
CA PRO A 100 2.41 3.01 11.63
C PRO A 100 3.71 2.24 11.28
N ALA A 101 3.75 1.49 10.18
CA ALA A 101 4.91 0.68 9.80
C ALA A 101 6.17 1.53 9.56
N ARG A 102 6.00 2.70 8.92
CA ARG A 102 7.07 3.69 8.74
C ARG A 102 6.58 5.11 8.90
N THR A 103 7.38 5.94 9.58
CA THR A 103 7.10 7.36 9.85
C THR A 103 8.19 8.30 9.34
N ASP A 104 9.27 7.73 8.78
CA ASP A 104 10.44 8.42 8.27
C ASP A 104 10.36 8.74 6.76
N ILE A 105 9.30 8.29 6.07
CA ILE A 105 9.06 8.53 4.65
C ILE A 105 8.31 9.85 4.43
N SER A 106 8.72 10.62 3.41
CA SER A 106 8.01 11.80 2.91
C SER A 106 7.29 11.54 1.58
N GLU A 107 7.86 10.67 0.73
CA GLU A 107 7.34 10.40 -0.61
C GLU A 107 7.53 8.94 -1.01
N ILE A 108 6.57 8.38 -1.73
CA ILE A 108 6.59 7.02 -2.28
C ILE A 108 6.33 7.13 -3.78
N ALA A 109 7.22 6.55 -4.59
CA ALA A 109 7.09 6.48 -6.04
C ALA A 109 6.98 5.02 -6.48
N VAL A 110 5.95 4.72 -7.27
CA VAL A 110 5.78 3.45 -7.97
C VAL A 110 5.90 3.72 -9.46
N TYR A 111 6.91 3.15 -10.10
CA TYR A 111 7.16 3.33 -11.53
C TYR A 111 6.34 2.35 -12.36
N SER A 112 6.15 2.66 -13.64
CA SER A 112 5.43 1.80 -14.59
C SER A 112 6.08 0.42 -14.80
N SER A 113 7.36 0.28 -14.43
CA SER A 113 8.09 -1.00 -14.38
C SER A 113 7.76 -1.87 -13.18
N GLY A 114 7.03 -1.35 -12.18
CA GLY A 114 6.80 -1.99 -10.89
C GLY A 114 7.88 -1.69 -9.84
N LEU A 115 8.92 -0.93 -10.19
CA LEU A 115 9.92 -0.46 -9.23
C LEU A 115 9.27 0.46 -8.20
N VAL A 116 9.49 0.17 -6.92
CA VAL A 116 9.06 1.03 -5.81
C VAL A 116 10.27 1.74 -5.23
N GLN A 117 10.16 3.05 -5.07
CA GLN A 117 11.15 3.87 -4.40
C GLN A 117 10.51 4.75 -3.33
N VAL A 118 11.30 5.12 -2.34
CA VAL A 118 10.86 5.99 -1.24
C VAL A 118 11.86 7.12 -1.05
N MET A 119 11.38 8.29 -0.67
CA MET A 119 12.20 9.39 -0.20
C MET A 119 11.97 9.57 1.29
N ARG A 120 13.05 9.57 2.08
CA ARG A 120 12.97 9.85 3.51
C ARG A 120 12.79 11.35 3.77
N LYS A 121 12.24 11.68 4.94
CA LYS A 121 12.14 13.04 5.43
C LYS A 121 13.51 13.69 5.49
N GLY A 122 13.65 14.85 4.85
CA GLY A 122 14.92 15.58 4.73
C GLY A 122 15.89 15.04 3.68
N ALA A 123 15.58 13.92 3.02
CA ALA A 123 16.38 13.43 1.90
C ALA A 123 16.05 14.20 0.61
N VAL A 124 17.00 14.18 -0.33
CA VAL A 124 16.87 14.80 -1.66
C VAL A 124 16.85 13.79 -2.80
N ARG A 125 17.01 12.51 -2.48
CA ARG A 125 17.06 11.41 -3.45
C ARG A 125 16.15 10.28 -3.01
N PHE A 126 15.58 9.60 -4.00
CA PHE A 126 14.83 8.37 -3.81
C PHE A 126 15.76 7.17 -3.60
N GLU A 127 15.27 6.22 -2.82
CA GLU A 127 15.91 4.96 -2.49
C GLU A 127 15.03 3.82 -2.98
N ALA A 128 15.59 2.82 -3.67
CA ALA A 128 14.83 1.62 -3.99
C ALA A 128 14.56 0.81 -2.72
N VAL A 129 13.33 0.31 -2.60
CA VAL A 129 12.95 -0.64 -1.55
C VAL A 129 12.85 -2.04 -2.14
N ASP A 130 13.15 -3.05 -1.33
CA ASP A 130 12.99 -4.45 -1.74
C ASP A 130 11.51 -4.86 -1.64
N LEU A 131 10.70 -4.29 -2.54
CA LEU A 131 9.27 -4.50 -2.65
C LEU A 131 8.92 -4.62 -4.12
N ARG A 132 8.29 -5.75 -4.49
CA ARG A 132 7.91 -6.07 -5.86
C ARG A 132 6.41 -6.37 -5.92
N PRO A 133 5.56 -5.34 -5.92
CA PRO A 133 4.13 -5.55 -6.04
C PRO A 133 3.77 -6.04 -7.45
N GLU A 134 2.87 -7.00 -7.52
CA GLU A 134 2.35 -7.49 -8.79
C GLU A 134 1.51 -6.41 -9.50
N PRO A 135 1.46 -6.37 -10.84
CA PRO A 135 0.67 -5.40 -11.59
C PRO A 135 -0.77 -5.25 -11.11
N GLY A 136 -1.46 -6.37 -10.86
CA GLY A 136 -2.83 -6.36 -10.36
C GLY A 136 -2.96 -5.79 -8.95
N GLU A 137 -1.93 -5.92 -8.11
CA GLU A 137 -1.92 -5.31 -6.77
C GLU A 137 -1.80 -3.78 -6.86
N ILE A 138 -0.96 -3.26 -7.75
CA ILE A 138 -0.80 -1.82 -7.97
C ILE A 138 -2.13 -1.18 -8.39
N TRP A 139 -2.82 -1.79 -9.35
CA TRP A 139 -4.13 -1.30 -9.80
C TRP A 139 -5.19 -1.34 -8.70
N ARG A 140 -5.30 -2.46 -7.97
CA ARG A 140 -6.25 -2.57 -6.85
C ARG A 140 -6.02 -1.52 -5.77
N VAL A 141 -4.76 -1.28 -5.41
CA VAL A 141 -4.40 -0.25 -4.41
C VAL A 141 -4.78 1.14 -4.92
N LEU A 142 -4.48 1.43 -6.19
CA LEU A 142 -4.86 2.70 -6.80
C LEU A 142 -6.37 2.90 -6.80
N ASP A 143 -7.13 1.92 -7.29
CA ASP A 143 -8.60 1.97 -7.35
C ASP A 143 -9.23 2.13 -5.98
N ARG A 144 -8.67 1.50 -4.95
CA ARG A 144 -9.16 1.65 -3.56
C ARG A 144 -8.97 3.06 -3.01
N ILE A 145 -7.94 3.77 -3.48
CA ILE A 145 -7.68 5.16 -3.10
C ILE A 145 -8.57 6.11 -3.90
N ILE A 146 -8.63 5.95 -5.24
CA ILE A 146 -9.27 6.93 -6.13
C ILE A 146 -10.78 6.70 -6.30
N GLY A 147 -11.24 5.44 -6.16
CA GLY A 147 -12.63 5.03 -6.33
C GLY A 147 -13.59 5.77 -5.39
N PRO A 148 -13.34 5.82 -4.07
CA PRO A 148 -14.16 6.61 -3.13
C PRO A 148 -14.22 8.11 -3.44
N GLN A 149 -13.29 8.62 -4.25
CA GLN A 149 -13.24 10.02 -4.67
C GLN A 149 -13.91 10.26 -6.03
N ASN A 150 -14.64 9.27 -6.57
CA ASN A 150 -15.27 9.28 -7.89
C ASN A 150 -14.28 9.65 -9.02
N ARG A 151 -13.07 9.12 -8.93
CA ARG A 151 -12.02 9.28 -9.93
C ARG A 151 -11.69 7.93 -10.55
N SER A 152 -11.35 7.93 -11.83
CA SER A 152 -10.91 6.75 -12.56
C SER A 152 -9.70 7.09 -13.42
N LEU A 153 -8.76 6.16 -13.52
CA LEU A 153 -7.58 6.26 -14.37
C LEU A 153 -7.79 5.35 -15.58
N ASN A 154 -7.87 5.93 -16.78
CA ASN A 154 -8.08 5.21 -18.04
C ASN A 154 -7.45 5.98 -19.21
N GLU A 155 -7.52 5.43 -20.43
CA GLU A 155 -6.93 6.07 -21.61
C GLU A 155 -7.53 7.45 -21.92
N ALA A 156 -8.83 7.66 -21.66
CA ALA A 156 -9.49 8.95 -21.85
C ALA A 156 -9.12 9.98 -20.76
N ASN A 157 -8.85 9.50 -19.53
CA ASN A 157 -8.45 10.30 -18.38
C ASN A 157 -7.11 9.79 -17.83
N PRO A 158 -5.99 10.08 -18.52
CA PRO A 158 -4.73 9.40 -18.28
C PRO A 158 -3.95 9.98 -17.09
N VAL A 159 -4.44 11.05 -16.46
CA VAL A 159 -3.83 11.69 -15.28
C VAL A 159 -4.90 11.86 -14.20
N VAL A 160 -4.61 11.38 -12.99
CA VAL A 160 -5.50 11.51 -11.83
C VAL A 160 -4.75 12.13 -10.66
N TYR A 161 -5.38 13.12 -10.04
CA TYR A 161 -4.98 13.69 -8.76
C TYR A 161 -5.98 13.29 -7.69
N ALA A 162 -5.50 12.70 -6.61
CA ALA A 162 -6.32 12.19 -5.52
C ALA A 162 -5.67 12.49 -4.16
N LYS A 163 -6.42 12.25 -3.08
CA LYS A 163 -5.91 12.32 -1.71
C LYS A 163 -5.86 10.94 -1.09
N LEU A 164 -4.78 10.61 -0.39
CA LEU A 164 -4.78 9.47 0.52
C LEU A 164 -5.66 9.86 1.72
N PRO A 165 -6.69 9.07 2.08
CA PRO A 165 -7.57 9.40 3.18
C PRO A 165 -6.81 9.41 4.52
N PRO A 166 -7.22 10.25 5.47
CA PRO A 166 -6.65 10.24 6.81
C PRO A 166 -6.98 8.91 7.50
N SER A 167 -6.07 8.44 8.33
CA SER A 167 -6.24 7.28 9.22
C SER A 167 -5.78 7.64 10.63
N PRO A 168 -6.12 6.85 11.67
CA PRO A 168 -5.63 7.09 13.03
C PRO A 168 -4.10 7.21 13.09
N ASP A 169 -3.38 6.37 12.33
CA ASP A 169 -1.92 6.37 12.30
C ASP A 169 -1.33 7.40 11.32
N ASN A 170 -2.11 7.87 10.34
CA ASN A 170 -1.73 8.94 9.41
C ASN A 170 -2.87 9.99 9.30
N PRO A 171 -2.99 10.89 10.28
CA PRO A 171 -4.11 11.84 10.36
C PRO A 171 -4.07 12.90 9.26
N GLY A 172 -2.88 13.21 8.72
CA GLY A 172 -2.73 14.13 7.60
C GLY A 172 -3.20 13.52 6.29
N GLY A 173 -2.95 12.22 6.08
CA GLY A 173 -3.16 11.54 4.80
C GLY A 173 -2.01 11.84 3.83
N GLY A 174 -2.35 12.17 2.58
CA GLY A 174 -1.36 12.46 1.54
C GLY A 174 -1.97 12.91 0.23
N ARG A 175 -1.13 13.28 -0.73
CA ARG A 175 -1.53 13.60 -2.12
C ARG A 175 -1.00 12.53 -3.05
N ILE A 176 -1.82 12.13 -3.98
CA ILE A 176 -1.51 11.09 -4.95
C ILE A 176 -1.65 11.68 -6.34
N THR A 177 -0.63 11.45 -7.16
CA THR A 177 -0.66 11.67 -8.60
C THR A 177 -0.46 10.33 -9.27
N ALA A 178 -1.36 9.95 -10.17
CA ALA A 178 -1.28 8.71 -10.92
C ALA A 178 -1.36 8.98 -12.43
N LEU A 179 -0.50 8.31 -13.19
CA LEU A 179 -0.41 8.40 -14.65
C LEU A 179 -0.72 7.05 -15.26
N HIS A 180 -1.60 7.03 -16.27
CA HIS A 180 -1.97 5.83 -17.00
C HIS A 180 -0.79 5.32 -17.83
N PRO A 181 -0.62 3.99 -18.00
CA PRO A 181 0.46 3.42 -18.80
C PRO A 181 0.55 3.97 -20.23
N ALA A 182 -0.57 4.43 -20.80
CA ALA A 182 -0.63 5.03 -22.13
C ALA A 182 0.18 6.32 -22.29
N ILE A 183 0.50 7.02 -21.19
CA ILE A 183 1.24 8.31 -21.23
C ILE A 183 2.53 8.30 -20.39
N ALA A 184 2.79 7.20 -19.68
CA ALA A 184 3.96 7.06 -18.81
C ALA A 184 5.09 6.32 -19.56
N PRO A 185 6.36 6.42 -19.10
CA PRO A 185 7.47 5.64 -19.64
C PRO A 185 7.14 4.14 -19.76
N PRO A 186 7.76 3.40 -20.71
CA PRO A 186 7.32 2.06 -21.10
C PRO A 186 7.18 1.12 -19.90
N GLY A 187 5.98 0.56 -19.73
CA GLY A 187 5.63 -0.33 -18.64
C GLY A 187 4.16 -0.74 -18.70
N LYS A 188 3.77 -1.70 -17.85
CA LYS A 188 2.39 -2.22 -17.79
C LYS A 188 1.57 -1.62 -16.64
N ASN A 189 2.23 -0.89 -15.74
CA ASN A 189 1.63 -0.37 -14.51
C ASN A 189 1.43 1.14 -14.59
N PRO A 190 0.44 1.69 -13.87
CA PRO A 190 0.33 3.12 -13.71
C PRO A 190 1.54 3.63 -12.92
N ALA A 191 2.06 4.79 -13.30
CA ALA A 191 3.07 5.46 -12.49
C ALA A 191 2.38 6.25 -11.38
N ILE A 192 2.74 6.00 -10.13
CA ILE A 192 2.10 6.59 -8.95
C ILE A 192 3.15 7.35 -8.14
N ASN A 193 2.80 8.56 -7.75
CA ASN A 193 3.56 9.35 -6.78
C ASN A 193 2.66 9.71 -5.61
N LEU A 194 3.04 9.30 -4.40
CA LEU A 194 2.34 9.57 -3.15
C LEU A 194 3.23 10.42 -2.26
N ARG A 195 2.83 11.67 -2.03
CA ARG A 195 3.48 12.59 -1.09
C ARG A 195 2.68 12.63 0.20
N LEU A 196 3.31 12.25 1.31
CA LEU A 196 2.68 12.24 2.62
C LEU A 196 2.65 13.66 3.19
N PHE A 197 1.57 13.97 3.90
CA PHE A 197 1.52 15.18 4.70
C PHE A 197 2.22 14.97 6.03
N GLU A 198 2.70 16.05 6.63
CA GLU A 198 3.21 15.94 7.98
C GLU A 198 2.08 15.70 8.97
N GLN A 199 2.34 14.77 9.90
CA GLN A 199 1.33 14.31 10.84
C GLN A 199 0.98 15.35 11.90
N LYS A 200 1.96 16.21 12.23
CA LYS A 200 1.80 17.29 13.19
C LYS A 200 1.71 18.62 12.45
N PRO A 201 0.76 19.50 12.82
CA PRO A 201 0.75 20.87 12.33
C PRO A 201 2.10 21.54 12.57
N VAL A 202 2.57 22.31 11.60
CA VAL A 202 3.78 23.13 11.76
C VAL A 202 3.41 24.34 12.59
N LEU A 203 4.01 24.45 13.78
CA LEU A 203 3.77 25.57 14.69
C LEU A 203 4.54 26.83 14.25
N PRO A 204 4.01 28.03 14.50
CA PRO A 204 4.71 29.30 14.23
C PRO A 204 6.14 29.35 14.79
N GLU A 205 6.32 28.88 16.01
CA GLU A 205 7.61 28.89 16.72
C GLU A 205 8.65 28.06 15.95
N TRP A 206 8.23 26.93 15.39
CA TRP A 206 9.08 26.07 14.58
C TRP A 206 9.52 26.72 13.27
N LEU A 207 8.66 27.55 12.65
CA LEU A 207 9.03 28.32 11.45
C LEU A 207 10.09 29.36 11.76
N ILE A 208 9.96 30.03 12.92
CA ILE A 208 10.93 31.03 13.41
C ILE A 208 12.27 30.35 13.73
N GLU A 209 12.25 29.25 14.49
CA GLU A 209 13.44 28.47 14.84
C GLU A 209 14.24 28.00 13.61
N ARG A 210 13.54 27.68 12.52
CA ARG A 210 14.16 27.24 11.26
C ARG A 210 14.50 28.38 10.29
N GLY A 211 14.25 29.63 10.68
CA GLY A 211 14.48 30.80 9.84
C GLY A 211 13.60 30.86 8.60
N ALA A 212 12.49 30.11 8.57
CA ALA A 212 11.53 30.15 7.47
C ALA A 212 10.66 31.41 7.51
N ALA A 213 10.51 32.03 8.69
CA ALA A 213 9.87 33.32 8.90
C ALA A 213 10.55 34.05 10.08
N SER A 214 10.55 35.38 10.08
CA SER A 214 11.01 36.15 11.25
C SER A 214 9.90 36.25 12.32
N ALA A 215 10.28 36.48 13.57
CA ALA A 215 9.31 36.71 14.65
C ALA A 215 8.40 37.93 14.37
N GLU A 216 8.96 38.99 13.77
CA GLU A 216 8.24 40.19 13.35
C GLU A 216 7.20 39.86 12.28
N MET A 217 7.59 39.12 11.24
CA MET A 217 6.67 38.69 10.19
C MET A 217 5.53 37.86 10.75
N MET A 218 5.81 36.93 11.67
CA MET A 218 4.75 36.12 12.29
C MET A 218 3.81 36.96 13.15
N ALA A 219 4.31 37.99 13.83
CA ALA A 219 3.49 38.93 14.60
C ALA A 219 2.58 39.76 13.69
N ASP A 220 3.12 40.30 12.60
CA ASP A 220 2.35 41.08 11.61
C ASP A 220 1.26 40.24 10.95
N LEU A 221 1.59 39.01 10.53
CA LEU A 221 0.62 38.05 10.00
C LEU A 221 -0.48 37.76 11.03
N GLY A 222 -0.11 37.56 12.30
CA GLY A 222 -1.06 37.35 13.39
C GLY A 222 -2.02 38.53 13.58
N GLN A 223 -1.50 39.75 13.57
CA GLN A 223 -2.31 40.97 13.70
C GLN A 223 -3.24 41.16 12.50
N ALA A 224 -2.74 40.98 11.28
CA ALA A 224 -3.52 41.10 10.06
C ALA A 224 -4.65 40.05 10.00
N MET A 225 -4.38 38.81 10.42
CA MET A 225 -5.40 37.75 10.53
C MET A 225 -6.49 38.11 11.53
N GLN A 226 -6.15 38.63 12.72
CA GLN A 226 -7.12 39.07 13.73
C GLN A 226 -7.95 40.26 13.25
N ALA A 227 -7.35 41.15 12.46
CA ALA A 227 -8.02 42.28 11.84
C ALA A 227 -8.85 41.90 10.59
N GLY A 228 -8.80 40.64 10.13
CA GLY A 228 -9.50 40.19 8.91
C GLY A 228 -8.96 40.81 7.63
N THR A 229 -7.70 41.26 7.65
CA THR A 229 -7.07 41.96 6.53
C THR A 229 -6.53 40.97 5.50
N ARG A 230 -6.64 41.31 4.21
CA ARG A 230 -5.92 40.60 3.14
C ARG A 230 -4.59 41.30 2.92
N ILE A 231 -3.52 40.55 3.09
CA ILE A 231 -2.11 40.96 2.95
C ILE A 231 -1.53 40.31 1.70
#